data_AF-A0A7S4MJD3-F1
#
_entry.id   AF-A0A7S4MJD3-F1
#
_cell.length_a   1.000
_cell.length_b   1.000
_cell.length_c   1.000
_cell.angle_alpha   90.00
_cell.angle_beta   90.00
_cell.angle_gamma   90.00
#
_symmetry.space_group_name_H-M   'P 1'
#
loop_
_entity.id
_entity.type
_entity.pdbx_description
1 polymer ?
#
loop_
_entity_poly.entity_id
_entity_poly.type
_entity_poly.pdbx_seq_one_letter_code
_entity_poly.pdbx_strand_id
1 'polypeptide(L)'
;SFVICEYVCARFPGAAASKLLPPPGQARADVQKWVSVEATEMRPHILKPYKERVLKKLKGLGEPDEAVVEQGRQDTAKVLDVLEAHLAATPGGHLTGANFTLADVGFMPYLQALSDAKCGDLLEARPNVAAWWERCRTRPTWQATVALVKEARFTYKK
;
A
#
# COMPACT_ATOMS: atom_id res chain seq x y z
N SER A 1 2.24 -4.05 11.96
CA SER A 1 2.48 -2.65 11.52
C SER A 1 1.34 -1.75 11.97
N PHE A 2 0.08 -2.06 11.65
CA PHE A 2 -1.06 -1.19 11.95
C PHE A 2 -1.19 -0.74 13.41
N VAL A 3 -1.04 -1.65 14.39
CA VAL A 3 -1.14 -1.31 15.83
C VAL A 3 -0.15 -0.22 16.25
N ILE A 4 1.06 -0.21 15.66
CA ILE A 4 2.05 0.86 15.93
C ILE A 4 1.57 2.18 15.32
N CYS A 5 1.03 2.15 14.10
CA CYS A 5 0.46 3.35 13.47
C CYS A 5 -0.71 3.92 14.27
N GLU A 6 -1.61 3.08 14.77
CA GLU A 6 -2.72 3.47 15.65
C GLU A 6 -2.20 4.06 16.97
N TYR A 7 -1.20 3.41 17.59
CA TYR A 7 -0.54 3.93 18.78
C TYR A 7 0.05 5.33 18.54
N VAL A 8 0.75 5.54 17.42
CA VAL A 8 1.29 6.87 17.06
C VAL A 8 0.17 7.90 16.89
N CYS A 9 -0.95 7.53 16.27
CA CYS A 9 -2.10 8.44 16.13
C CYS A 9 -2.69 8.83 17.49
N ALA A 10 -2.77 7.88 18.43
CA ALA A 10 -3.34 8.09 19.75
C ALA A 10 -2.38 8.80 20.72
N ARG A 11 -1.08 8.49 20.66
CA ARG A 11 -0.06 8.95 21.61
C ARG A 11 0.33 10.42 21.42
N PHE A 12 0.18 10.94 20.21
CA PHE A 12 0.61 12.30 19.83
C PHE A 12 -0.59 13.14 19.34
N PRO A 13 -1.53 13.51 20.24
CA PRO A 13 -2.67 14.34 19.87
C PRO A 13 -2.20 15.71 19.35
N GLY A 14 -2.87 16.22 18.31
CA GLY A 14 -2.52 17.49 17.67
C GLY A 14 -1.44 17.39 16.59
N ALA A 15 -0.65 16.30 16.57
CA ALA A 15 0.26 16.02 15.46
C ALA A 15 -0.52 15.68 14.18
N ALA A 16 0.08 15.89 13.01
CA ALA A 16 -0.54 15.54 11.73
C ALA A 16 -0.98 14.06 11.67
N ALA A 17 -0.22 13.15 12.31
CA ALA A 17 -0.53 11.73 12.39
C ALA A 17 -1.86 11.45 13.12
N SER A 18 -2.23 12.24 14.13
CA SER A 18 -3.48 12.05 14.88
C SER A 18 -4.73 12.17 14.00
N LYS A 19 -4.64 12.86 12.86
CA LYS A 19 -5.73 13.02 11.89
C LYS A 19 -5.92 11.80 10.97
N LEU A 20 -4.97 10.87 10.95
CA LEU A 20 -5.02 9.67 10.08
C LEU A 20 -5.99 8.61 10.61
N LEU A 21 -6.39 8.69 11.88
CA LEU A 21 -7.35 7.75 12.47
C LEU A 21 -8.51 8.56 13.08
N PRO A 22 -9.73 8.48 12.50
CA PRO A 22 -10.91 9.12 13.06
C PRO A 22 -11.15 8.71 14.52
N PRO A 23 -11.87 9.48 15.34
CA PRO A 23 -12.27 9.04 16.68
C PRO A 23 -13.13 7.75 16.63
N PRO A 24 -13.33 7.05 17.76
CA PRO A 24 -14.20 5.88 17.82
C PRO A 24 -15.59 6.15 17.21
N GLY A 25 -16.07 5.24 16.37
CA GLY A 25 -17.33 5.37 15.64
C GLY A 25 -17.24 4.77 14.24
N GLN A 26 -18.26 5.01 13.42
CA GLN A 26 -18.40 4.43 12.08
C GLN A 26 -17.18 4.71 11.19
N ALA A 27 -16.69 5.95 11.16
CA ALA A 27 -15.54 6.32 10.34
C ALA A 27 -14.26 5.55 10.71
N ARG A 28 -14.03 5.26 12.01
CA ARG A 28 -12.90 4.43 12.45
C ARG A 28 -13.11 2.96 12.05
N ALA A 29 -14.34 2.45 12.15
CA ALA A 29 -14.66 1.09 11.71
C ALA A 29 -14.41 0.93 10.20
N ASP A 30 -14.72 1.94 9.39
CA ASP A 30 -14.43 1.93 7.96
C ASP A 30 -12.92 1.94 7.66
N VAL A 31 -12.12 2.66 8.44
CA VAL A 31 -10.65 2.58 8.35
C VAL A 31 -10.15 1.17 8.69
N GLN A 32 -10.63 0.60 9.80
CA GLN A 32 -10.21 -0.73 10.26
C GLN A 32 -10.62 -1.84 9.29
N LYS A 33 -11.79 -1.71 8.63
CA LYS A 33 -12.22 -2.61 7.56
C LYS A 33 -11.18 -2.67 6.44
N TRP A 34 -10.73 -1.52 5.93
CA TRP A 34 -9.72 -1.47 4.87
C TRP A 34 -8.34 -1.98 5.30
N VAL A 35 -7.97 -1.75 6.56
CA VAL A 35 -6.75 -2.32 7.15
C VAL A 35 -6.82 -3.85 7.21
N SER A 36 -7.99 -4.40 7.55
CA SER A 36 -8.21 -5.84 7.52
C SER A 36 -8.07 -6.38 6.10
N VAL A 37 -8.71 -5.74 5.11
CA VAL A 37 -8.61 -6.11 3.69
C VAL A 37 -7.17 -6.05 3.19
N GLU A 38 -6.40 -5.03 3.57
CA GLU A 38 -4.98 -4.96 3.24
C GLU A 38 -4.23 -6.17 3.79
N ALA A 39 -4.44 -6.49 5.07
CA ALA A 39 -3.69 -7.53 5.76
C ALA A 39 -4.01 -8.95 5.29
N THR A 40 -5.26 -9.22 4.88
CA THR A 40 -5.73 -10.55 4.48
C THR A 40 -5.74 -10.77 2.97
N GLU A 41 -6.09 -9.75 2.19
CA GLU A 41 -6.23 -9.90 0.74
C GLU A 41 -5.02 -9.31 0.02
N MET A 42 -4.61 -8.08 0.36
CA MET A 42 -3.61 -7.39 -0.47
C MET A 42 -2.19 -7.91 -0.23
N ARG A 43 -1.78 -7.94 1.04
CA ARG A 43 -0.42 -8.29 1.47
C ARG A 43 0.06 -9.66 0.99
N PRO A 44 -0.67 -10.78 1.16
CA PRO A 44 -0.14 -12.09 0.76
C PRO A 44 0.04 -12.22 -0.75
N HIS A 45 -0.78 -11.55 -1.55
CA HIS A 45 -0.72 -11.62 -3.01
C HIS A 45 0.42 -10.77 -3.58
N ILE A 46 0.58 -9.52 -3.14
CA ILE A 46 1.66 -8.63 -3.61
C ILE A 46 3.04 -9.09 -3.18
N LEU A 47 3.15 -9.72 -2.00
CA LEU A 47 4.46 -10.19 -1.53
C LEU A 47 5.04 -11.31 -2.40
N LYS A 48 4.23 -12.04 -3.19
CA LYS A 48 4.73 -13.05 -4.12
C LYS A 48 5.66 -12.43 -5.18
N PRO A 49 5.20 -11.54 -6.10
CA PRO A 49 6.07 -10.95 -7.12
C PRO A 49 7.19 -10.10 -6.51
N TYR A 50 6.95 -9.44 -5.38
CA TYR A 50 7.99 -8.66 -4.70
C TYR A 50 9.11 -9.56 -4.13
N LYS A 51 8.78 -10.68 -3.50
CA LYS A 51 9.79 -11.64 -3.02
C LYS A 51 10.64 -12.18 -4.17
N GLU A 52 9.98 -12.62 -5.23
CA GLU A 52 10.61 -13.22 -6.39
C GLU A 52 11.50 -12.24 -7.16
N ARG A 53 10.97 -11.08 -7.57
CA ARG A 53 11.69 -10.16 -8.45
C ARG A 53 12.57 -9.14 -7.73
N VAL A 54 12.27 -8.83 -6.46
CA VAL A 54 13.00 -7.81 -5.68
C VAL A 54 13.85 -8.45 -4.59
N LEU A 55 13.26 -9.21 -3.68
CA LEU A 55 14.01 -9.73 -2.52
C LEU A 55 15.04 -10.79 -2.90
N LYS A 56 14.74 -11.72 -3.81
CA LYS A 56 15.74 -12.70 -4.26
C LYS A 56 16.95 -12.00 -4.87
N LYS A 57 16.73 -11.03 -5.76
CA LYS A 57 17.78 -10.20 -6.34
C LYS A 57 18.59 -9.43 -5.29
N LEU A 58 17.93 -8.86 -4.28
CA LEU A 58 18.61 -8.12 -3.21
C LEU A 58 19.43 -9.04 -2.29
N LYS A 59 19.00 -10.28 -2.08
CA LYS A 59 19.61 -11.24 -1.15
C LYS A 59 20.48 -12.31 -1.83
N GLY A 60 20.60 -12.30 -3.16
CA GLY A 60 21.33 -13.33 -3.91
C GLY A 60 20.70 -14.72 -3.87
N LEU A 61 19.36 -14.82 -3.77
CA LEU A 61 18.64 -16.10 -3.60
C LEU A 61 18.26 -16.77 -4.93
N GLY A 62 19.00 -16.49 -6.01
CA GLY A 62 18.75 -17.01 -7.36
C GLY A 62 17.71 -16.22 -8.15
N GLU A 63 17.33 -16.77 -9.31
CA GLU A 63 16.41 -16.14 -10.25
C GLU A 63 14.94 -16.20 -9.77
N PRO A 64 14.10 -15.25 -10.21
CA PRO A 64 12.67 -15.28 -9.96
C PRO A 64 11.99 -16.52 -10.55
N ASP A 65 11.04 -17.09 -9.83
CA ASP A 65 10.08 -18.05 -10.36
C ASP A 65 8.89 -17.27 -10.97
N GLU A 66 8.86 -17.19 -12.29
CA GLU A 66 7.85 -16.41 -13.01
C GLU A 66 6.43 -17.00 -12.89
N ALA A 67 6.27 -18.29 -12.58
CA ALA A 67 4.95 -18.86 -12.30
C ALA A 67 4.39 -18.34 -10.97
N VAL A 68 5.24 -18.23 -9.95
CA VAL A 68 4.87 -17.63 -8.65
C VAL A 68 4.56 -16.13 -8.80
N VAL A 69 5.32 -15.42 -9.63
CA VAL A 69 5.05 -14.01 -9.95
C VAL A 69 3.67 -13.88 -10.60
N GLU A 70 3.40 -14.67 -11.63
CA GLU A 70 2.15 -14.57 -12.39
C GLU A 70 0.93 -14.92 -11.53
N GLN A 71 1.02 -15.96 -10.69
CA GLN A 71 -0.04 -16.24 -9.72
C GLN A 71 -0.28 -15.05 -8.78
N GLY A 72 0.80 -14.43 -8.30
CA GLY A 72 0.69 -13.24 -7.46
C GLY A 72 0.09 -12.04 -8.18
N ARG A 73 0.39 -11.86 -9.47
CA ARG A 73 -0.22 -10.82 -10.32
C ARG A 73 -1.73 -11.06 -10.48
N GLN A 74 -2.15 -12.28 -10.78
CA GLN A 74 -3.57 -12.64 -10.93
C GLN A 74 -4.36 -12.45 -9.63
N ASP A 75 -3.81 -12.90 -8.50
CA ASP A 75 -4.47 -12.72 -7.21
C ASP A 75 -4.55 -11.23 -6.83
N THR A 76 -3.47 -10.48 -7.07
CA THR A 76 -3.43 -9.02 -6.85
C THR A 76 -4.47 -8.31 -7.72
N ALA A 77 -4.61 -8.70 -8.98
CA ALA A 77 -5.55 -8.09 -9.91
C ALA A 77 -6.99 -8.11 -9.37
N LYS A 78 -7.42 -9.23 -8.76
CA LYS A 78 -8.75 -9.37 -8.15
C LYS A 78 -8.99 -8.38 -7.02
N VAL A 79 -7.99 -8.19 -6.15
CA VAL A 79 -8.08 -7.22 -5.05
C VAL A 79 -8.15 -5.80 -5.59
N LEU A 80 -7.35 -5.50 -6.62
CA LEU A 80 -7.37 -4.19 -7.27
C LEU A 80 -8.70 -3.92 -8.00
N ASP A 81 -9.39 -4.93 -8.52
CA ASP A 81 -10.74 -4.78 -9.09
C ASP A 81 -11.77 -4.39 -8.03
N VAL A 82 -11.66 -4.96 -6.81
CA VAL A 82 -12.49 -4.55 -5.67
C VAL A 82 -12.19 -3.11 -5.26
N LEU A 83 -10.91 -2.71 -5.21
CA LEU A 83 -10.54 -1.32 -4.92
C LEU A 83 -11.04 -0.36 -6.00
N GLU A 84 -10.95 -0.75 -7.27
CA GLU A 84 -11.42 0.06 -8.41
C GLU A 84 -12.92 0.33 -8.30
N ALA A 85 -13.73 -0.71 -8.08
CA ALA A 85 -15.17 -0.56 -7.89
C ALA A 85 -15.50 0.27 -6.64
N HIS A 86 -14.77 0.06 -5.54
CA HIS A 86 -14.98 0.82 -4.31
C HIS A 86 -14.65 2.31 -4.47
N LEU A 87 -13.51 2.63 -5.10
CA LEU A 87 -13.09 4.00 -5.33
C LEU A 87 -14.00 4.73 -6.32
N ALA A 88 -14.56 4.01 -7.31
CA ALA A 88 -15.59 4.55 -8.19
C ALA A 88 -16.87 4.93 -7.42
N ALA A 89 -17.25 4.10 -6.44
CA ALA A 89 -18.45 4.32 -5.61
C ALA A 89 -18.23 5.27 -4.43
N THR A 90 -16.96 5.59 -4.09
CA THR A 90 -16.60 6.37 -2.89
C THR A 90 -16.11 7.77 -3.30
N PRO A 91 -16.96 8.81 -3.17
CA PRO A 91 -16.54 10.17 -3.50
C PRO A 91 -15.49 10.68 -2.49
N GLY A 92 -14.64 11.60 -2.94
CA GLY A 92 -13.61 12.23 -2.10
C GLY A 92 -12.18 11.74 -2.36
N GLY A 93 -12.02 10.68 -3.15
CA GLY A 93 -10.73 10.30 -3.72
C GLY A 93 -9.78 9.53 -2.78
N HIS A 94 -10.25 9.12 -1.61
CA HIS A 94 -9.56 8.22 -0.67
C HIS A 94 -10.48 7.05 -0.27
N LEU A 95 -9.91 5.99 0.32
CA LEU A 95 -10.65 4.75 0.63
C LEU A 95 -11.82 4.96 1.61
N THR A 96 -11.76 6.00 2.43
CA THR A 96 -12.79 6.34 3.42
C THR A 96 -13.40 7.73 3.17
N GLY A 97 -13.44 8.18 1.91
CA GLY A 97 -14.05 9.44 1.51
C GLY A 97 -13.03 10.53 1.17
N ALA A 98 -13.24 11.76 1.67
CA ALA A 98 -12.38 12.92 1.35
C ALA A 98 -11.08 13.00 2.16
N ASN A 99 -11.01 12.30 3.30
CA ASN A 99 -9.86 12.35 4.19
C ASN A 99 -8.89 11.21 3.90
N PHE A 100 -7.60 11.54 3.81
CA PHE A 100 -6.51 10.56 3.81
C PHE A 100 -6.35 9.97 5.21
N THR A 101 -6.45 8.65 5.34
CA THR A 101 -6.44 7.94 6.64
C THR A 101 -5.43 6.80 6.66
N LEU A 102 -5.35 6.10 7.80
CA LEU A 102 -4.58 4.86 7.90
C LEU A 102 -5.05 3.77 6.94
N ALA A 103 -6.29 3.84 6.42
CA ALA A 103 -6.74 2.96 5.36
C ALA A 103 -5.85 3.14 4.13
N ASP A 104 -5.67 4.38 3.66
CA ASP A 104 -4.82 4.66 2.50
C ASP A 104 -3.35 4.31 2.79
N VAL A 105 -2.82 4.75 3.95
CA VAL A 105 -1.43 4.50 4.36
C VAL A 105 -1.09 3.01 4.35
N GLY A 106 -2.02 2.15 4.78
CA GLY A 106 -1.83 0.71 4.81
C GLY A 106 -1.48 0.11 3.45
N PHE A 107 -2.10 0.59 2.37
CA PHE A 107 -1.88 0.07 1.03
C PHE A 107 -0.59 0.59 0.37
N MET A 108 -0.12 1.79 0.73
CA MET A 108 0.96 2.48 0.02
C MET A 108 2.27 1.66 -0.13
N PRO A 109 2.78 0.97 0.92
CA PRO A 109 3.97 0.13 0.79
C PRO A 109 3.80 -0.99 -0.23
N TYR A 110 2.60 -1.54 -0.35
CA TYR A 110 2.34 -2.66 -1.26
C TYR A 110 2.16 -2.20 -2.70
N LEU A 111 1.52 -1.06 -2.94
CA LEU A 111 1.45 -0.49 -4.30
C LEU A 111 2.84 -0.06 -4.81
N GLN A 112 3.68 0.47 -3.91
CA GLN A 112 5.09 0.70 -4.24
C GLN A 112 5.82 -0.61 -4.50
N ALA A 113 5.57 -1.67 -3.72
CA ALA A 113 6.18 -2.98 -3.95
C ALA A 113 5.78 -3.61 -5.29
N LEU A 114 4.55 -3.41 -5.78
CA LEU A 114 4.14 -3.79 -7.13
C LEU A 114 4.96 -3.07 -8.19
N SER A 115 5.13 -1.76 -8.03
CA SER A 115 5.92 -0.95 -8.96
C SER A 115 7.39 -1.42 -8.98
N ASP A 116 7.97 -1.64 -7.80
CA ASP A 116 9.33 -2.18 -7.64
C ASP A 116 9.48 -3.57 -8.28
N ALA A 117 8.43 -4.40 -8.23
CA ALA A 117 8.39 -5.75 -8.81
C ALA A 117 8.06 -5.78 -10.31
N LYS A 118 8.02 -4.62 -10.98
CA LYS A 118 7.64 -4.48 -12.40
C LYS A 118 6.21 -4.99 -12.68
N CYS A 119 5.30 -4.68 -11.77
CA CYS A 119 3.87 -4.98 -11.89
C CYS A 119 3.00 -3.72 -11.79
N GLY A 120 3.56 -2.56 -12.14
CA GLY A 120 2.86 -1.26 -12.09
C GLY A 120 1.71 -1.16 -13.11
N ASP A 121 1.77 -1.94 -14.18
CA ASP A 121 0.72 -2.05 -15.21
C ASP A 121 -0.64 -2.46 -14.63
N LEU A 122 -0.65 -3.22 -13.53
CA LEU A 122 -1.88 -3.58 -12.81
C LEU A 122 -2.59 -2.37 -12.19
N LEU A 123 -1.83 -1.34 -11.82
CA LEU A 123 -2.39 -0.09 -11.29
C LEU A 123 -2.89 0.79 -12.44
N GLU A 124 -2.11 0.90 -13.52
CA GLU A 124 -2.44 1.72 -14.69
C GLU A 124 -3.71 1.25 -15.41
N ALA A 125 -3.99 -0.05 -15.40
CA ALA A 125 -5.20 -0.63 -15.97
C ALA A 125 -6.50 -0.23 -15.25
N ARG A 126 -6.41 0.43 -14.08
CA ARG A 126 -7.53 0.72 -13.18
C ARG A 126 -7.55 2.22 -12.86
N PRO A 127 -8.33 3.04 -13.58
CA PRO A 127 -8.20 4.50 -13.53
C PRO A 127 -8.49 5.11 -12.15
N ASN A 128 -9.45 4.58 -11.39
CA ASN A 128 -9.74 5.11 -10.05
C ASN A 128 -8.60 4.75 -9.06
N VAL A 129 -8.09 3.52 -9.13
CA VAL A 129 -6.91 3.08 -8.38
C VAL A 129 -5.68 3.90 -8.77
N ALA A 130 -5.41 4.09 -10.06
CA ALA A 130 -4.27 4.88 -10.54
C ALA A 130 -4.34 6.33 -10.03
N ALA A 131 -5.50 6.97 -10.15
CA ALA A 131 -5.69 8.34 -9.68
C ALA A 131 -5.56 8.45 -8.15
N TRP A 132 -6.09 7.47 -7.39
CA TRP A 132 -5.92 7.40 -5.94
C TRP A 132 -4.46 7.17 -5.55
N TRP A 133 -3.78 6.25 -6.21
CA TRP A 133 -2.37 5.98 -5.97
C TRP A 133 -1.52 7.21 -6.27
N GLU A 134 -1.81 7.94 -7.35
CA GLU A 134 -1.13 9.20 -7.68
C GLU A 134 -1.24 10.22 -6.54
N ARG A 135 -2.46 10.46 -6.04
CA ARG A 135 -2.70 11.35 -4.89
C ARG A 135 -1.93 10.91 -3.65
N CYS A 136 -1.88 9.60 -3.39
CA CYS A 136 -1.18 9.05 -2.23
C CYS A 136 0.34 9.17 -2.38
N ARG A 137 0.91 8.78 -3.53
CA ARG A 137 2.37 8.69 -3.73
C ARG A 137 3.04 10.06 -3.91
N THR A 138 2.30 11.08 -4.31
CA THR A 138 2.81 12.45 -4.48
C THR A 138 2.91 13.22 -3.17
N ARG A 139 2.43 12.65 -2.06
CA ARG A 139 2.55 13.27 -0.73
C ARG A 139 4.02 13.42 -0.35
N PRO A 140 4.46 14.61 0.12
CA PRO A 140 5.85 14.84 0.52
C PRO A 140 6.38 13.83 1.55
N THR A 141 5.54 13.45 2.51
CA THR A 141 5.90 12.46 3.55
C THR A 141 6.19 11.08 2.97
N TRP A 142 5.47 10.68 1.91
CA TRP A 142 5.70 9.41 1.24
C TRP A 142 6.96 9.44 0.39
N GLN A 143 7.14 10.51 -0.40
CA GLN A 143 8.35 10.67 -1.22
C GLN A 143 9.62 10.66 -0.37
N ALA A 144 9.61 11.34 0.79
CA ALA A 144 10.69 11.29 1.75
C ALA A 144 10.96 9.86 2.27
N THR A 145 9.90 9.10 2.57
CA THR A 145 10.03 7.70 3.01
C THR A 145 10.63 6.83 1.92
N VAL A 146 10.18 6.96 0.67
CA VAL A 146 10.74 6.22 -0.47
C VAL A 146 12.22 6.55 -0.69
N ALA A 147 12.62 7.82 -0.53
CA ALA A 147 14.02 8.23 -0.63
C ALA A 147 14.87 7.56 0.46
N LEU A 148 14.44 7.59 1.73
CA LEU A 148 15.13 6.95 2.85
C LEU A 148 15.26 5.43 2.67
N VAL A 149 14.20 4.77 2.20
CA VAL A 149 14.23 3.32 1.94
C VAL A 149 15.20 2.97 0.80
N LYS A 150 15.22 3.78 -0.27
CA LYS A 150 16.19 3.60 -1.37
C LYS A 150 17.61 3.72 -0.85
N GLU A 151 17.92 4.76 -0.09
CA GLU A 151 19.23 4.97 0.53
C GLU A 151 19.65 3.78 1.41
N ALA A 152 18.78 3.33 2.31
CA ALA A 152 19.05 2.18 3.18
C ALA A 152 19.34 0.88 2.40
N ARG A 153 18.63 0.64 1.30
CA ARG A 153 18.87 -0.52 0.41
C ARG A 153 20.23 -0.46 -0.28
N PHE A 154 20.77 0.73 -0.55
CA PHE A 154 22.11 0.90 -1.11
C PHE A 154 23.20 0.69 -0.05
N THR A 155 23.00 1.19 1.17
CA THR A 155 23.98 1.07 2.25
C THR A 155 24.20 -0.39 2.68
N TYR A 156 23.16 -1.22 2.68
CA TYR A 156 23.26 -2.65 3.06
C TYR A 156 23.99 -3.54 2.04
N LYS A 157 24.34 -3.00 0.86
CA LYS A 157 25.10 -3.70 -0.18
C LYS A 157 26.62 -3.40 -0.16
N LYS A 158 27.06 -2.50 0.71
CA LYS A 158 28.48 -2.28 1.02
C LYS A 158 28.84 -3.08 2.26
#